data_AF-A0AAP4V0F8-F1
#
_entry.id   AF-A0AAP4V0F8-F1
#
_cell.length_a   1.000
_cell.length_b   1.000
_cell.length_c   1.000
_cell.angle_alpha   90.00
_cell.angle_beta   90.00
_cell.angle_gamma   90.00
#
_symmetry.space_group_name_H-M   'P 1'
#
loop_
_entity.id
_entity.type
_entity.pdbx_description
1 polymer ?
#
loop_
_entity_poly.entity_id
_entity_poly.type
_entity_poly.pdbx_seq_one_letter_code
_entity_poly.pdbx_strand_id
1 'polypeptide(L)'
;MSKNIKPLTNEELISVAPSIFSENPIEGVSDKYAFVPTYKLLDTFRDAGYYPIMASESKVRDEENQGYQKHIIQFRSLENLLRPNAKDEYEDIVLTNSHNRTSSFIVDLAIFRIVCSNMLVVPSKSFVHTSIVHVGFTQEKVKNAIDEVTSYIPKIKEQVSIFKSIYLTNAEMQMLANAAIDIRFDTNAYNGEFEQCFQKYLNTFDKNIF
;
A
#
# COMPACT_ATOMS: atom_id res chain seq x y z
N MET A 1 0.16 20.11 -9.48
CA MET A 1 1.56 20.36 -9.10
C MET A 1 2.12 19.08 -8.53
N SER A 2 3.20 18.54 -9.08
CA SER A 2 3.79 17.31 -8.52
C SER A 2 4.45 17.64 -7.18
N LYS A 3 3.99 16.97 -6.12
CA LYS A 3 4.56 17.11 -4.80
C LYS A 3 5.96 16.49 -4.86
N ASN A 4 7.00 17.27 -4.56
CA ASN A 4 8.35 16.72 -4.43
C ASN A 4 8.35 15.81 -3.21
N ILE A 5 8.35 14.50 -3.43
CA ILE A 5 8.25 13.49 -2.37
C ILE A 5 9.64 13.37 -1.73
N LYS A 6 9.72 13.73 -0.45
CA LYS A 6 10.92 13.58 0.36
C LYS A 6 10.76 12.35 1.26
N PRO A 7 11.85 11.60 1.52
CA PRO A 7 11.85 10.58 2.55
C PRO A 7 11.42 11.12 3.91
N LEU A 8 10.60 10.38 4.63
CA LEU A 8 10.20 10.68 6.00
C LEU A 8 11.32 10.32 6.97
N THR A 9 11.57 11.20 7.94
CA THR A 9 12.44 10.89 9.08
C THR A 9 11.75 9.98 10.10
N ASN A 10 12.50 9.43 11.04
CA ASN A 10 11.89 8.63 12.12
C ASN A 10 10.94 9.47 12.96
N GLU A 11 11.26 10.74 13.22
CA GLU A 11 10.42 11.68 13.96
C GLU A 11 9.10 11.95 13.23
N GLU A 12 9.15 12.12 11.91
CA GLU A 12 7.95 12.28 11.09
C GLU A 12 7.10 11.01 11.09
N LEU A 13 7.73 9.83 11.00
CA LEU A 13 7.03 8.54 11.10
C LEU A 13 6.34 8.36 12.46
N ILE A 14 7.00 8.73 13.57
CA ILE A 14 6.41 8.71 14.92
C ILE A 14 5.15 9.58 14.96
N SER A 15 5.18 10.75 14.31
CA SER A 15 4.04 11.68 14.33
C SER A 15 2.80 11.16 13.59
N VAL A 16 2.99 10.42 12.49
CA VAL A 16 1.88 9.97 11.62
C VAL A 16 1.42 8.54 11.91
N ALA A 17 2.31 7.69 12.41
CA ALA A 17 2.04 6.28 12.68
C ALA A 17 2.89 5.80 13.89
N PRO A 18 2.59 6.28 15.11
CA PRO A 18 3.35 5.96 16.32
C PRO A 18 3.44 4.46 16.61
N SER A 19 2.45 3.65 16.19
CA SER A 19 2.48 2.19 16.40
C SER A 19 3.68 1.48 15.75
N ILE A 20 4.34 2.07 14.76
CA ILE A 20 5.59 1.57 14.16
C ILE A 20 6.72 1.45 15.18
N PHE A 21 6.69 2.31 16.21
CA PHE A 21 7.74 2.47 17.21
C PHE A 21 7.47 1.75 18.52
N SER A 22 6.41 0.95 18.59
CA SER A 22 6.10 0.14 19.77
C SER A 22 7.25 -0.82 20.07
N GLU A 23 7.63 -0.90 21.35
CA GLU A 23 8.73 -1.74 21.81
C GLU A 23 8.29 -3.13 22.28
N ASN A 24 6.99 -3.35 22.39
CA ASN A 24 6.39 -4.61 22.82
C ASN A 24 5.18 -4.94 21.93
N PRO A 25 4.79 -6.23 21.83
CA PRO A 25 3.50 -6.59 21.27
C PRO A 25 2.36 -6.31 22.26
N ILE A 26 1.11 -6.44 21.80
CA ILE A 26 -0.06 -6.44 22.68
C ILE A 26 0.07 -7.57 23.74
N GLU A 27 -0.55 -7.38 24.90
CA GLU A 27 -0.62 -8.42 25.92
C GLU A 27 -1.32 -9.70 25.41
N GLY A 28 -0.96 -10.85 25.99
CA GLY A 28 -1.56 -12.13 25.66
C GLY A 28 -1.04 -12.78 24.37
N VAL A 29 0.10 -12.34 23.83
CA VAL A 29 0.82 -13.11 22.81
C VAL A 29 1.40 -14.40 23.39
N SER A 30 1.44 -15.45 22.59
CA SER A 30 2.07 -16.73 22.98
C SER A 30 3.59 -16.64 22.97
N ASP A 31 4.28 -17.51 23.69
CA ASP A 31 5.76 -17.62 23.72
C ASP A 31 6.41 -17.85 22.34
N LYS A 32 5.63 -18.35 21.36
CA LYS A 32 6.09 -18.56 19.98
C LYS A 32 6.07 -17.29 19.12
N TYR A 33 5.45 -16.22 19.61
CA TYR A 33 5.33 -14.96 18.89
C TYR A 33 6.66 -14.20 18.95
N ALA A 34 7.38 -14.16 17.82
CA ALA A 34 8.60 -13.38 17.73
C ALA A 34 8.24 -11.93 17.37
N PHE A 35 8.24 -11.08 18.39
CA PHE A 35 8.01 -9.65 18.19
C PHE A 35 9.26 -8.98 17.61
N VAL A 36 9.09 -8.29 16.49
CA VAL A 36 10.11 -7.37 15.96
C VAL A 36 9.47 -6.00 15.77
N PRO A 37 9.96 -4.97 16.49
CA PRO A 37 9.52 -3.60 16.26
C PRO A 37 9.73 -3.21 14.81
N THR A 38 8.71 -2.64 14.17
CA THR A 38 8.79 -2.24 12.77
C THR A 38 9.90 -1.21 12.54
N TYR A 39 10.09 -0.27 13.47
CA TYR A 39 11.14 0.75 13.35
C TYR A 39 12.55 0.17 13.20
N LYS A 40 12.85 -0.99 13.82
CA LYS A 40 14.17 -1.65 13.73
C LYS A 40 14.47 -2.18 12.33
N LEU A 41 13.42 -2.38 11.52
CA LEU A 41 13.55 -2.88 10.15
C LEU A 41 13.67 -1.76 9.13
N LEU A 42 13.41 -0.50 9.51
CA LEU A 42 13.52 0.64 8.60
C LEU A 42 14.92 0.77 8.01
N ASP A 43 15.96 0.49 8.79
CA ASP A 43 17.34 0.53 8.31
C ASP A 43 17.62 -0.59 7.31
N THR A 44 17.00 -1.77 7.45
CA THR A 44 17.07 -2.84 6.44
C THR A 44 16.51 -2.39 5.10
N PHE A 45 15.41 -1.62 5.08
CA PHE A 45 14.89 -1.04 3.85
C PHE A 45 15.82 0.04 3.29
N ARG A 46 16.36 0.92 4.14
CA ARG A 46 17.29 1.99 3.73
C ARG A 46 18.57 1.43 3.12
N ASP A 47 19.13 0.39 3.72
CA ASP A 47 20.31 -0.33 3.23
C ASP A 47 20.04 -1.00 1.88
N ALA A 48 18.82 -1.49 1.66
CA ALA A 48 18.35 -1.98 0.36
C ALA A 48 18.04 -0.86 -0.66
N GLY A 49 18.25 0.41 -0.29
CA GLY A 49 18.03 1.57 -1.15
C GLY A 49 16.58 2.05 -1.21
N TYR A 50 15.73 1.61 -0.29
CA TYR A 50 14.31 1.95 -0.20
C TYR A 50 14.03 2.84 1.01
N TYR A 51 13.46 4.00 0.76
CA TYR A 51 13.27 5.03 1.79
C TYR A 51 11.78 5.28 2.01
N PRO A 52 11.33 5.40 3.28
CA PRO A 52 9.92 5.61 3.59
C PRO A 52 9.49 6.98 3.06
N ILE A 53 8.40 7.05 2.32
CA ILE A 53 7.86 8.30 1.77
C ILE A 53 6.47 8.65 2.30
N MET A 54 5.81 7.67 2.89
CA MET A 54 4.50 7.82 3.50
C MET A 54 4.30 6.71 4.54
N ALA A 55 3.57 7.02 5.60
CA ALA A 55 3.09 6.03 6.55
C ALA A 55 1.67 6.38 7.01
N SER A 56 0.94 5.38 7.46
CA SER A 56 -0.41 5.52 8.00
C SER A 56 -0.70 4.37 8.95
N GLU A 57 -1.59 4.58 9.92
CA GLU A 57 -2.06 3.55 10.81
C GLU A 57 -3.59 3.57 10.93
N SER A 58 -4.14 2.40 11.26
CA SER A 58 -5.58 2.23 11.36
C SER A 58 -6.13 2.96 12.57
N LYS A 59 -7.30 3.60 12.42
CA LYS A 59 -8.01 4.17 13.56
C LYS A 59 -8.36 3.08 14.57
N VAL A 60 -8.06 3.35 15.83
CA VAL A 60 -8.33 2.46 16.95
C VAL A 60 -9.78 2.64 17.38
N ARG A 61 -10.52 1.52 17.48
CA ARG A 61 -11.91 1.49 17.98
C ARG A 61 -11.99 0.97 19.42
N ASP A 62 -11.02 0.15 19.79
CA ASP A 62 -10.90 -0.51 21.08
C ASP A 62 -9.58 -0.04 21.71
N GLU A 63 -9.68 0.62 22.86
CA GLU A 63 -8.55 1.30 23.51
C GLU A 63 -7.40 0.35 23.86
N GLU A 64 -7.66 -0.95 24.08
CA GLU A 64 -6.61 -1.95 24.32
C GLU A 64 -5.66 -2.13 23.14
N ASN A 65 -6.11 -1.78 21.93
CA ASN A 65 -5.31 -1.86 20.72
C ASN A 65 -4.49 -0.59 20.45
N GLN A 66 -4.63 0.46 21.26
CA GLN A 66 -3.92 1.72 21.08
C GLN A 66 -2.40 1.52 21.18
N GLY A 67 -1.69 1.87 20.11
CA GLY A 67 -0.24 1.65 19.96
C GLY A 67 0.13 0.34 19.26
N TYR A 68 -0.83 -0.56 18.99
CA TYR A 68 -0.56 -1.87 18.39
C TYR A 68 -1.29 -2.09 17.05
N GLN A 69 -2.04 -1.08 16.60
CA GLN A 69 -2.83 -1.09 15.39
C GLN A 69 -2.01 -1.45 14.14
N LYS A 70 -2.76 -1.92 13.14
CA LYS A 70 -2.21 -2.14 11.80
C LYS A 70 -1.71 -0.83 11.20
N HIS A 71 -0.46 -0.82 10.79
CA HIS A 71 0.19 0.29 10.11
C HIS A 71 0.76 -0.14 8.76
N ILE A 72 0.90 0.85 7.89
CA ILE A 72 1.38 0.72 6.53
C ILE A 72 2.49 1.74 6.30
N ILE A 73 3.58 1.32 5.66
CA ILE A 73 4.66 2.20 5.23
C ILE A 73 4.90 1.98 3.74
N GLN A 74 4.93 3.05 2.97
CA GLN A 74 5.31 3.03 1.56
C GLN A 74 6.75 3.47 1.41
N PHE A 75 7.55 2.68 0.70
CA PHE A 75 8.96 2.93 0.45
C PHE A 75 9.23 3.12 -1.04
N ARG A 76 10.04 4.12 -1.36
CA ARG A 76 10.50 4.39 -2.72
C ARG A 76 11.99 4.18 -2.86
N SER A 77 12.41 3.66 -4.01
CA SER A 77 13.84 3.51 -4.31
C SER A 77 14.53 4.87 -4.39
N LEU A 78 15.80 4.92 -3.95
CA LEU A 78 16.63 6.12 -4.02
C LEU A 78 16.73 6.67 -5.45
N GLU A 79 16.85 5.80 -6.45
CA GLU A 79 16.89 6.20 -7.87
C GLU A 79 15.65 7.00 -8.27
N ASN A 80 14.47 6.53 -7.87
CA ASN A 80 13.20 7.20 -8.18
C ASN A 80 13.01 8.49 -7.36
N LEU A 81 13.58 8.58 -6.16
CA LEU A 81 13.59 9.80 -5.34
C LEU A 81 14.50 10.89 -5.90
N LEU A 82 15.65 10.53 -6.45
CA LEU A 82 16.60 11.46 -7.05
C LEU A 82 16.16 11.99 -8.42
N ARG A 83 15.16 11.35 -9.03
CA ARG A 83 14.57 11.75 -10.32
C ARG A 83 13.07 11.99 -10.20
N PRO A 84 12.64 12.94 -9.34
CA PRO A 84 11.23 13.21 -9.15
C PRO A 84 10.65 13.72 -10.47
N ASN A 85 9.52 13.16 -10.90
CA ASN A 85 8.80 13.49 -12.15
C ASN A 85 9.41 12.93 -13.44
N ALA A 86 10.42 12.06 -13.38
CA ALA A 86 10.88 11.36 -14.58
C ALA A 86 9.88 10.30 -15.08
N LYS A 87 8.92 9.90 -14.24
CA LYS A 87 7.96 8.83 -14.51
C LYS A 87 6.56 9.20 -14.00
N ASP A 88 5.55 8.71 -14.71
CA ASP A 88 4.15 8.80 -14.29
C ASP A 88 3.80 7.80 -13.18
N GLU A 89 4.64 6.78 -13.01
CA GLU A 89 4.46 5.60 -12.17
C GLU A 89 5.76 5.25 -11.44
N TYR A 90 5.63 4.72 -10.23
CA TYR A 90 6.72 4.27 -9.40
C TYR A 90 6.47 2.85 -8.90
N GLU A 91 7.51 2.02 -8.92
CA GLU A 91 7.52 0.71 -8.30
C GLU A 91 7.96 0.87 -6.84
N ASP A 92 6.99 0.95 -5.94
CA ASP A 92 7.24 1.15 -4.52
C ASP A 92 6.96 -0.14 -3.75
N ILE A 93 7.68 -0.31 -2.63
CA ILE A 93 7.42 -1.39 -1.69
C ILE A 93 6.45 -0.89 -0.63
N VAL A 94 5.46 -1.71 -0.29
CA VAL A 94 4.50 -1.43 0.78
C VAL A 94 4.69 -2.45 1.88
N LEU A 95 5.04 -1.97 3.06
CA LEU A 95 5.04 -2.77 4.28
C LEU A 95 3.69 -2.63 4.96
N THR A 96 3.08 -3.75 5.32
CA THR A 96 1.95 -3.81 6.25
C THR A 96 2.35 -4.65 7.45
N ASN A 97 2.10 -4.15 8.66
CA ASN A 97 2.30 -4.93 9.89
C ASN A 97 1.28 -4.53 10.97
N SER A 98 1.11 -5.36 11.99
CA SER A 98 0.42 -4.99 13.22
C SER A 98 1.03 -5.68 14.43
N HIS A 99 0.93 -5.05 15.59
CA HIS A 99 1.45 -5.57 16.85
C HIS A 99 0.36 -6.14 17.75
N ASN A 100 -0.90 -6.11 17.29
CA ASN A 100 -2.06 -6.69 17.95
C ASN A 100 -2.55 -8.01 17.33
N ARG A 101 -1.69 -8.72 16.58
CA ARG A 101 -1.98 -10.02 15.94
C ARG A 101 -3.04 -10.01 14.82
N THR A 102 -3.51 -8.84 14.40
CA THR A 102 -4.50 -8.71 13.31
C THR A 102 -3.91 -8.85 11.91
N SER A 103 -2.59 -8.76 11.77
CA SER A 103 -1.88 -8.84 10.50
C SER A 103 -0.50 -9.46 10.68
N SER A 104 -0.04 -10.12 9.61
CA SER A 104 1.36 -10.57 9.50
C SER A 104 2.24 -9.40 9.04
N PHE A 105 3.56 -9.61 9.04
CA PHE A 105 4.47 -8.70 8.37
C PHE A 105 4.44 -9.00 6.87
N ILE A 106 3.91 -8.08 6.09
CA ILE A 106 3.67 -8.26 4.66
C ILE A 106 4.50 -7.24 3.89
N VAL A 107 5.27 -7.72 2.92
CA VAL A 107 5.99 -6.90 1.97
C VAL A 107 5.35 -7.11 0.60
N ASP A 108 4.74 -6.05 0.08
CA ASP A 108 4.11 -6.03 -1.24
C ASP A 108 4.88 -5.13 -2.20
N LEU A 109 4.99 -5.52 -3.47
CA LEU A 109 5.41 -4.63 -4.54
C LEU A 109 4.20 -4.02 -5.23
N ALA A 110 4.11 -2.69 -5.29
CA ALA A 110 2.97 -2.00 -5.89
C ALA A 110 3.40 -0.90 -6.87
N ILE A 111 2.52 -0.65 -7.86
CA ILE A 111 2.69 0.42 -8.85
C ILE A 111 1.86 1.62 -8.43
N PHE A 112 2.53 2.71 -8.10
CA PHE A 112 1.90 3.95 -7.67
C PHE A 112 1.97 5.02 -8.75
N ARG A 113 0.81 5.57 -9.10
CA ARG A 113 0.70 6.76 -9.96
C ARG A 113 0.67 8.02 -9.11
N ILE A 114 1.09 9.14 -9.69
CA ILE A 114 1.10 10.46 -9.02
C ILE A 114 -0.32 10.89 -8.54
N VAL A 115 -1.38 10.39 -9.19
CA VAL A 115 -2.78 10.69 -8.83
C VAL A 115 -3.35 9.82 -7.70
N CYS A 116 -2.58 8.87 -7.16
CA CYS A 116 -3.01 7.98 -6.09
C CYS A 116 -2.98 8.69 -4.72
N SER A 117 -3.76 9.75 -4.53
CA SER A 117 -3.79 10.54 -3.29
C SER A 117 -4.31 9.79 -2.06
N ASN A 118 -5.09 8.72 -2.27
CA ASN A 118 -5.84 8.02 -1.20
C ASN A 118 -5.28 6.63 -0.86
N MET A 119 -4.02 6.33 -1.20
CA MET A 119 -3.46 4.97 -1.00
C MET A 119 -4.36 3.85 -1.53
N LEU A 120 -5.05 4.07 -2.67
CA LEU A 120 -5.79 2.98 -3.31
C LEU A 120 -4.77 2.01 -3.91
N VAL A 121 -4.31 1.08 -3.07
CA VAL A 121 -3.56 -0.09 -3.48
C VAL A 121 -4.60 -1.04 -4.05
N VAL A 122 -4.58 -1.27 -5.36
CA VAL A 122 -5.39 -2.32 -5.97
C VAL A 122 -4.57 -3.61 -5.83
N PRO A 123 -4.93 -4.53 -4.91
CA PRO A 123 -4.32 -5.84 -4.89
C PRO A 123 -4.81 -6.57 -6.14
N SER A 124 -4.06 -6.49 -7.23
CA SER A 124 -4.19 -7.51 -8.26
C SER A 124 -3.61 -8.80 -7.69
N LYS A 125 -4.21 -9.95 -7.99
CA LYS A 125 -3.61 -11.28 -7.75
C LYS A 125 -2.20 -11.43 -8.37
N SER A 126 -1.73 -10.44 -9.12
CA SER A 126 -0.51 -10.45 -9.92
C SER A 126 0.62 -9.61 -9.33
N PHE A 127 0.42 -8.95 -8.18
CA PHE A 127 1.47 -8.20 -7.50
C PHE A 127 2.09 -9.03 -6.38
N VAL A 128 3.42 -8.98 -6.28
CA VAL A 128 4.19 -9.94 -5.49
C VAL A 128 3.98 -9.65 -4.02
N HIS A 129 3.46 -10.65 -3.34
CA HIS A 129 3.03 -10.62 -1.95
C HIS A 129 3.87 -11.60 -1.17
N THR A 130 4.77 -11.09 -0.32
CA THR A 130 5.55 -11.92 0.60
C THR A 130 5.06 -11.67 2.02
N SER A 131 4.43 -12.68 2.61
CA SER A 131 3.94 -12.65 4.00
C SER A 131 4.88 -13.44 4.90
N ILE A 132 5.39 -12.78 5.94
CA ILE A 132 6.23 -13.37 6.97
C ILE A 132 5.39 -13.50 8.24
N VAL A 133 5.15 -14.75 8.66
CA VAL A 133 4.48 -15.03 9.93
C VAL A 133 5.40 -14.69 11.11
N HIS A 134 4.79 -14.23 12.21
CA HIS A 134 5.53 -13.85 13.44
C HIS A 134 6.23 -15.03 14.14
N VAL A 135 5.91 -16.28 13.78
CA VAL A 135 6.61 -17.44 14.34
C VAL A 135 7.97 -17.61 13.67
N GLY A 136 9.04 -17.55 14.47
CA GLY A 136 10.42 -17.64 13.98
C GLY A 136 10.78 -16.48 13.05
N PHE A 137 10.23 -15.29 13.29
CA PHE A 137 10.52 -14.09 12.52
C PHE A 137 12.00 -13.69 12.72
N THR A 138 12.70 -13.36 11.63
CA THR A 138 14.09 -12.90 11.66
C THR A 138 14.28 -11.74 10.67
N GLN A 139 15.29 -10.90 10.90
CA GLN A 139 15.63 -9.82 9.97
C GLN A 139 16.06 -10.36 8.60
N GLU A 140 16.70 -11.54 8.56
CA GLU A 140 17.08 -12.21 7.31
C GLU A 140 15.86 -12.52 6.43
N LYS A 141 14.73 -12.95 7.03
CA LYS A 141 13.48 -13.14 6.28
C LYS A 141 12.97 -11.86 5.65
N VAL A 142 13.16 -10.71 6.30
CA VAL A 142 12.78 -9.39 5.75
C VAL A 142 13.65 -9.04 4.56
N LYS A 143 14.97 -9.22 4.66
CA LYS A 143 15.88 -9.01 3.54
C LYS A 143 15.52 -9.90 2.35
N ASN A 144 15.31 -11.19 2.60
CA ASN A 144 14.91 -12.14 1.55
C ASN A 144 13.57 -11.75 0.90
N ALA A 145 12.61 -11.23 1.69
CA ALA A 145 11.35 -10.73 1.15
C ALA A 145 11.55 -9.50 0.27
N ILE A 146 12.41 -8.55 0.66
CA ILE A 146 12.75 -7.38 -0.17
C ILE A 146 13.40 -7.84 -1.49
N ASP A 147 14.38 -8.73 -1.43
CA ASP A 147 15.07 -9.26 -2.60
C ASP A 147 14.09 -10.02 -3.52
N GLU A 148 13.19 -10.82 -2.94
CA GLU A 148 12.14 -11.53 -3.68
C GLU A 148 11.22 -10.54 -4.38
N VAL A 149 10.57 -9.60 -3.68
CA VAL A 149 9.61 -8.69 -4.31
C VAL A 149 10.27 -7.83 -5.40
N THR A 150 11.49 -7.35 -5.17
CA THR A 150 12.20 -6.49 -6.12
C THR A 150 12.62 -7.24 -7.38
N SER A 151 12.86 -8.56 -7.30
CA SER A 151 13.17 -9.38 -8.48
C SER A 151 12.05 -9.40 -9.53
N TYR A 152 10.80 -9.11 -9.15
CA TYR A 152 9.65 -9.07 -10.05
C TYR A 152 9.39 -7.71 -10.70
N ILE A 153 10.13 -6.66 -10.33
CA ILE A 153 9.99 -5.32 -10.91
C ILE A 153 10.03 -5.34 -12.45
N PRO A 154 10.96 -6.05 -13.13
CA PRO A 154 11.00 -6.08 -14.59
C PRO A 154 9.71 -6.63 -15.21
N LYS A 155 9.17 -7.70 -14.63
CA LYS A 155 7.94 -8.36 -15.11
C LYS A 155 6.72 -7.46 -14.95
N ILE A 156 6.62 -6.74 -13.83
CA ILE A 156 5.52 -5.80 -13.61
C ILE A 156 5.62 -4.62 -14.59
N LYS A 157 6.83 -4.09 -14.83
CA LYS A 157 7.04 -3.04 -15.84
C LYS A 157 6.58 -3.47 -17.23
N GLU A 158 6.89 -4.70 -17.63
CA GLU A 158 6.42 -5.28 -18.88
C GLU A 158 4.89 -5.34 -18.92
N GLN A 159 4.25 -5.86 -17.87
CA GLN A 159 2.79 -5.96 -17.79
C GLN A 159 2.10 -4.58 -17.85
N VAL A 160 2.66 -3.58 -17.17
CA VAL A 160 2.19 -2.19 -17.23
C VAL A 160 2.35 -1.62 -18.64
N SER A 161 3.46 -1.92 -19.33
CA SER A 161 3.66 -1.51 -20.72
C SER A 161 2.63 -2.15 -21.65
N ILE A 162 2.30 -3.43 -21.46
CA ILE A 162 1.24 -4.12 -22.21
C ILE A 162 -0.10 -3.41 -21.98
N PHE A 163 -0.47 -3.14 -20.72
CA PHE A 163 -1.73 -2.45 -20.42
C PHE A 163 -1.79 -1.04 -21.01
N LYS A 164 -0.67 -0.31 -21.02
CA LYS A 164 -0.58 1.00 -21.67
C LYS A 164 -0.69 0.96 -23.19
N SER A 165 -0.37 -0.18 -23.82
CA SER A 165 -0.49 -0.35 -25.27
C SER A 165 -1.92 -0.63 -25.75
N ILE A 166 -2.84 -0.93 -24.83
CA ILE A 166 -4.24 -1.20 -25.15
C ILE A 166 -4.98 0.12 -25.33
N TYR A 167 -5.45 0.38 -26.55
CA TYR A 167 -6.31 1.51 -26.86
C TYR A 167 -7.73 1.01 -27.09
N LEU A 168 -8.67 1.50 -26.29
CA LEU A 168 -10.08 1.17 -26.43
C LEU A 168 -10.78 2.17 -27.35
N THR A 169 -11.61 1.65 -28.24
CA THR A 169 -12.57 2.46 -29.01
C THR A 169 -13.64 3.04 -28.09
N ASN A 170 -14.38 4.05 -28.56
CA ASN A 170 -15.48 4.64 -27.80
C ASN A 170 -16.52 3.60 -27.36
N ALA A 171 -16.81 2.62 -28.22
CA ALA A 171 -17.75 1.53 -27.90
C ALA A 171 -17.19 0.63 -26.79
N GLU A 172 -15.93 0.23 -26.87
CA GLU A 172 -15.28 -0.60 -25.84
C GLU A 172 -15.15 0.13 -24.50
N MET A 173 -14.88 1.44 -24.52
CA MET A 173 -14.88 2.27 -23.31
C MET A 173 -16.25 2.28 -22.63
N GLN A 174 -17.34 2.43 -23.41
CA GLN A 174 -18.70 2.37 -22.88
C GLN A 174 -19.04 0.99 -22.32
N MET A 175 -18.65 -0.08 -23.01
CA MET A 175 -18.85 -1.44 -22.52
C MET A 175 -18.10 -1.71 -21.21
N LEU A 176 -16.83 -1.30 -21.13
CA LEU A 176 -16.03 -1.44 -19.92
C LEU A 176 -16.63 -0.65 -18.75
N ALA A 177 -17.11 0.57 -19.02
CA ALA A 177 -17.74 1.42 -18.02
C ALA A 177 -19.03 0.79 -17.46
N ASN A 178 -19.88 0.24 -18.34
CA ASN A 178 -21.10 -0.45 -17.93
C ASN A 178 -20.79 -1.72 -17.12
N ALA A 179 -19.85 -2.55 -17.58
CA ALA A 179 -19.43 -3.73 -16.84
C ALA A 179 -18.85 -3.38 -15.46
N ALA A 180 -18.08 -2.29 -15.35
CA ALA A 180 -17.56 -1.80 -14.07
C ALA A 180 -18.66 -1.31 -13.14
N ILE A 181 -19.72 -0.69 -13.68
CA ILE A 181 -20.91 -0.29 -12.91
C ILE A 181 -21.61 -1.52 -12.36
N ASP A 182 -21.88 -2.53 -13.19
CA ASP A 182 -22.57 -3.76 -12.77
C ASP A 182 -21.81 -4.51 -11.66
N ILE A 183 -20.47 -4.49 -11.71
CA ILE A 183 -19.63 -5.09 -10.66
C ILE A 183 -19.67 -4.26 -9.37
N ARG A 184 -19.63 -2.93 -9.49
CA ARG A 184 -19.51 -2.04 -8.32
C ARG A 184 -20.85 -1.80 -7.64
N PHE A 185 -21.93 -1.79 -8.40
CA PHE A 185 -23.26 -1.40 -7.97
C PHE A 185 -24.23 -2.54 -8.26
N ASP A 186 -24.88 -3.05 -7.23
CA ASP A 186 -25.87 -4.12 -7.36
C ASP A 186 -27.00 -3.66 -8.31
N THR A 187 -27.22 -4.42 -9.39
CA THR A 187 -28.04 -4.02 -10.55
C THR A 187 -29.51 -3.80 -10.21
N ASN A 188 -29.98 -4.29 -9.05
CA ASN A 188 -31.35 -4.11 -8.57
C ASN A 188 -31.66 -2.68 -8.06
N ALA A 189 -30.65 -1.82 -7.93
CA ALA A 189 -30.82 -0.49 -7.37
C ALA A 189 -30.80 0.65 -8.41
N TYR A 190 -30.62 0.36 -9.70
CA TYR A 190 -30.43 1.39 -10.73
C TYR A 190 -31.07 1.01 -12.08
N ASN A 191 -31.79 1.94 -12.69
CA ASN A 191 -32.46 1.74 -13.99
C ASN A 191 -31.51 1.85 -15.20
N GLY A 192 -30.22 1.52 -15.05
CA GLY A 192 -29.23 1.57 -16.14
C GLY A 192 -28.76 2.97 -16.57
N GLU A 193 -29.09 4.04 -15.82
CA GLU A 193 -28.61 5.40 -16.14
C GLU A 193 -27.24 5.67 -15.49
N PHE A 194 -26.19 5.65 -16.32
CA PHE A 194 -24.79 5.95 -15.97
C PHE A 194 -24.64 7.22 -15.12
N GLU A 195 -25.39 8.28 -15.47
CA GLU A 195 -25.31 9.58 -14.81
C GLU A 195 -25.76 9.52 -13.34
N GLN A 196 -26.78 8.71 -13.01
CA GLN A 196 -27.23 8.53 -11.63
C GLN A 196 -26.19 7.78 -10.79
N CYS A 197 -25.55 6.75 -11.36
CA CYS A 197 -24.47 6.01 -10.71
C CYS A 197 -23.22 6.90 -10.51
N PHE A 198 -22.88 7.71 -11.50
CA PHE A 198 -21.73 8.61 -11.45
C PHE A 198 -21.93 9.74 -10.42
N GLN A 199 -23.10 10.36 -10.39
CA GLN A 199 -23.43 11.36 -9.36
C GLN A 199 -23.42 10.75 -7.94
N LYS A 200 -23.92 9.52 -7.78
CA LYS A 200 -23.86 8.82 -6.49
C LYS A 200 -22.42 8.48 -6.11
N TYR A 201 -21.59 8.02 -7.04
CA TYR A 201 -20.15 7.81 -6.82
C TYR A 201 -19.47 9.09 -6.33
N LEU A 202 -19.68 10.22 -7.02
CA LEU A 202 -19.15 11.52 -6.62
C LEU A 202 -19.65 11.97 -5.24
N ASN A 203 -20.90 11.66 -4.89
CA ASN A 203 -21.49 11.98 -3.58
C ASN A 203 -21.06 11.02 -2.46
N THR A 204 -20.51 9.84 -2.79
CA THR A 204 -19.99 8.89 -1.80
C THR A 204 -18.55 9.24 -1.37
N PHE A 205 -17.83 9.99 -2.21
CA PHE A 205 -16.59 10.65 -1.80
C PHE A 205 -16.96 11.89 -1.00
N ASP A 206 -17.07 11.71 0.31
CA ASP A 206 -17.28 12.77 1.27
C ASP A 206 -16.31 13.92 1.00
N LYS A 207 -16.84 15.14 0.80
CA LYS A 207 -16.09 16.35 0.40
C LYS A 207 -15.11 16.86 1.47
N ASN A 208 -14.85 16.06 2.51
CA ASN A 208 -14.03 16.37 3.67
C ASN A 208 -12.75 15.53 3.78
N ILE A 209 -12.34 14.85 2.70
CA ILE A 209 -11.05 14.15 2.63
C ILE A 209 -10.26 14.69 1.43
N PHE A 210 -9.93 15.98 1.46
CA PHE A 210 -8.92 16.62 0.61
C PHE A 210 -8.25 17.75 1.39
#